data_AF-A0A0A6UMS1-F1
#
_entry.id   AF-A0A0A6UMS1-F1
#
_cell.length_a   1.000
_cell.length_b   1.000
_cell.length_c   1.000
_cell.angle_alpha   90.00
_cell.angle_beta   90.00
_cell.angle_gamma   90.00
#
_symmetry.space_group_name_H-M   'P 1'
#
loop_
_entity.id
_entity.type
_entity.pdbx_description
1 polymer ?
#
loop_
_entity_poly.entity_id
_entity_poly.type
_entity_poly.pdbx_seq_one_letter_code
_entity_poly.pdbx_strand_id
1 'polypeptide(L)'
;MTTTYSGPAKLILIDGACISGMASLSTNQRGGINGWGGTFRPDEITTDLRNAGEGLQLELPYDRVGAVAVTGMRKLLATQLLMSLKGDGPVPF
;
A
#
# COMPACT_ATOMS: atom_id res chain seq x y z
N MET A 1 16.89 -9.08 9.98
CA MET A 1 16.67 -7.63 10.08
C MET A 1 15.28 -7.34 9.54
N THR A 2 14.46 -6.61 10.29
CA THR A 2 13.14 -6.17 9.82
C THR A 2 13.31 -4.77 9.28
N THR A 3 13.20 -4.57 7.98
CA THR A 3 13.17 -3.24 7.39
C THR A 3 11.74 -2.72 7.51
N THR A 4 11.59 -1.50 8.01
CA THR A 4 10.29 -0.84 8.11
C THR A 4 10.34 0.51 7.40
N TYR A 5 9.36 0.77 6.56
CA TYR A 5 9.13 2.06 5.95
C TYR A 5 7.88 2.68 6.55
N SER A 6 7.95 3.96 6.92
CA SER A 6 6.78 4.71 7.37
C SER A 6 6.90 6.13 6.84
N GLY A 7 6.02 6.50 5.91
CA GLY A 7 6.15 7.77 5.22
C GLY A 7 5.11 7.98 4.12
N PRO A 8 5.22 9.11 3.41
CA PRO A 8 4.32 9.45 2.31
C PRO A 8 4.54 8.51 1.13
N ALA A 9 3.46 7.98 0.59
CA ALA A 9 3.46 7.09 -0.57
C ALA A 9 2.29 7.45 -1.49
N LYS A 10 2.37 7.03 -2.75
CA LYS A 10 1.25 7.09 -3.68
C LYS A 10 0.84 5.69 -4.08
N LEU A 11 -0.45 5.41 -3.98
CA LEU A 11 -1.04 4.21 -4.53
C LEU A 11 -1.50 4.51 -5.97
N ILE A 12 -0.94 3.79 -6.93
CA ILE A 12 -1.30 3.88 -8.34
C ILE A 12 -2.25 2.72 -8.64
N LEU A 13 -3.47 3.06 -9.04
CA LEU A 13 -4.50 2.13 -9.46
C LEU A 13 -4.24 1.64 -10.90
N ILE A 14 -4.87 0.55 -11.28
CA ILE A 14 -4.73 -0.05 -12.63
C ILE A 14 -5.23 0.87 -13.76
N ASP A 15 -6.14 1.78 -13.46
CA ASP A 15 -6.65 2.81 -14.37
C ASP A 15 -5.71 4.03 -14.50
N GLY A 16 -4.59 4.02 -13.76
CA GLY A 16 -3.61 5.10 -13.72
C GLY A 16 -3.93 6.20 -12.70
N ALA A 17 -5.02 6.09 -11.92
CA ALA A 17 -5.30 7.04 -10.87
C ALA A 17 -4.27 6.93 -9.73
N CYS A 18 -3.71 8.08 -9.34
CA CYS A 18 -2.73 8.18 -8.26
C CYS A 18 -3.37 8.74 -7.01
N ILE A 19 -3.23 8.03 -5.90
CA ILE A 19 -3.80 8.41 -4.60
C ILE A 19 -2.68 8.61 -3.61
N SER A 20 -2.54 9.83 -3.11
CA SER A 20 -1.58 10.18 -2.08
C SER A 20 -2.04 9.68 -0.71
N GLY A 21 -1.08 9.28 0.12
CA GLY A 21 -1.34 8.89 1.49
C GLY A 21 -0.09 8.53 2.27
N MET A 22 -0.30 7.93 3.43
CA MET A 22 0.76 7.44 4.31
C MET A 22 0.81 5.92 4.30
N ALA A 23 1.96 5.37 3.91
CA ALA A 23 2.25 3.94 3.99
C ALA A 23 3.05 3.62 5.25
N SER A 24 2.73 2.48 5.87
CA SER A 24 3.52 1.85 6.91
C SER A 24 3.77 0.40 6.51
N LEU A 25 4.97 0.11 6.02
CA LEU A 25 5.38 -1.16 5.45
C LEU A 25 6.46 -1.81 6.29
N SER A 26 6.49 -3.13 6.27
CA SER A 26 7.52 -3.93 6.93
C SER A 26 7.82 -5.19 6.14
N THR A 27 9.08 -5.61 6.18
CA THR A 27 9.50 -6.92 5.69
C THR A 27 9.30 -7.94 6.83
N ASN A 28 8.05 -8.31 7.13
CA ASN A 28 7.80 -9.23 8.24
C ASN A 28 7.96 -10.69 7.78
N GLN A 29 8.99 -11.37 8.29
CA GLN A 29 9.31 -12.77 7.97
C GLN A 29 8.26 -13.80 8.42
N ARG A 30 7.19 -13.37 9.12
CA ARG A 30 6.23 -14.28 9.77
C ARG A 30 5.11 -14.80 8.83
N GLY A 31 5.05 -14.36 7.57
CA GLY A 31 3.96 -14.68 6.63
C GLY A 31 4.35 -15.34 5.31
N GLY A 32 5.62 -15.70 5.12
CA GLY A 32 6.09 -16.33 3.89
C GLY A 32 7.42 -15.74 3.41
N ILE A 33 8.25 -16.63 2.88
CA ILE A 33 9.57 -16.36 2.34
C ILE A 33 9.39 -15.28 1.24
N ASN A 34 9.90 -14.07 1.46
CA ASN A 34 9.93 -12.92 0.54
C ASN A 34 8.72 -11.95 0.50
N GLY A 35 7.72 -12.06 1.38
CA GLY A 35 6.61 -11.10 1.41
C GLY A 35 6.91 -9.84 2.24
N TRP A 36 6.90 -8.66 1.64
CA TRP A 36 6.76 -7.39 2.37
C TRP A 36 5.30 -6.95 2.37
N GLY A 37 4.94 -6.01 3.23
CA GLY A 37 3.57 -5.50 3.26
C GLY A 37 3.33 -4.63 4.49
N GLY A 38 2.09 -4.20 4.68
CA GLY A 38 1.72 -3.37 5.81
C GLY A 38 0.40 -2.68 5.59
N THR A 39 0.34 -1.38 5.85
CA THR A 39 -0.88 -0.60 5.71
C THR A 39 -0.67 0.66 4.91
N PHE A 40 -1.73 1.11 4.23
CA PHE A 40 -1.79 2.37 3.53
C PHE A 40 -3.02 3.16 3.96
N ARG A 41 -2.83 4.44 4.23
CA ARG A 41 -3.89 5.37 4.61
C ARG A 41 -3.93 6.47 3.55
N PRO A 42 -4.90 6.45 2.63
CA PRO A 42 -5.07 7.55 1.70
C PRO A 42 -5.46 8.82 2.45
N ASP A 43 -5.02 9.97 1.93
CA ASP A 43 -5.39 11.27 2.50
C ASP A 43 -6.87 11.58 2.23
N GLU A 44 -7.43 11.05 1.13
CA GLU A 44 -8.82 11.20 0.74
C GLU A 44 -9.44 9.85 0.36
N ILE A 45 -10.71 9.62 0.74
CA ILE A 45 -11.46 8.44 0.29
C ILE A 45 -12.12 8.76 -1.05
N THR A 46 -11.52 8.28 -2.13
CA THR A 46 -12.14 8.31 -3.46
C THR A 46 -13.00 7.07 -3.68
N THR A 47 -13.97 7.17 -4.59
CA THR A 47 -14.80 6.03 -5.00
C THR A 47 -13.95 4.94 -5.67
N ASP A 48 -12.86 5.34 -6.31
CA ASP A 48 -11.94 4.48 -7.06
C ASP A 48 -11.21 3.49 -6.14
N LEU A 49 -10.96 3.89 -4.88
CA LEU A 49 -10.39 3.01 -3.86
C LEU A 49 -11.28 1.82 -3.51
N ARG A 50 -12.61 1.93 -3.66
CA ARG A 50 -13.49 0.78 -3.39
C ARG A 50 -13.31 -0.32 -4.43
N ASN A 51 -12.82 0.02 -5.62
CA ASN A 51 -12.61 -0.92 -6.72
C ASN A 51 -11.15 -1.39 -6.82
N ALA A 52 -10.26 -0.90 -5.96
CA ALA A 52 -8.85 -1.24 -5.91
C ALA A 52 -8.64 -2.64 -5.27
N GLY A 53 -8.82 -3.71 -6.05
CA GLY A 53 -8.65 -5.09 -5.60
C GLY A 53 -7.31 -5.72 -5.99
N GLU A 54 -6.91 -5.56 -7.26
CA GLU A 54 -5.75 -6.24 -7.85
C GLU A 54 -4.97 -5.31 -8.79
N GLY A 55 -3.70 -5.62 -9.04
CA GLY A 55 -2.87 -4.87 -9.99
C GLY A 55 -2.46 -3.48 -9.52
N LEU A 56 -2.37 -3.26 -8.21
CA LEU A 56 -2.01 -1.97 -7.63
C LEU A 56 -0.50 -1.82 -7.53
N GLN A 57 -0.02 -0.59 -7.68
CA GLN A 57 1.38 -0.25 -7.45
C GLN A 57 1.48 0.76 -6.33
N LEU A 58 2.49 0.60 -5.48
CA LEU A 58 2.82 1.54 -4.43
C LEU A 58 4.12 2.22 -4.79
N GLU A 59 4.03 3.52 -5.08
CA GLU A 59 5.17 4.41 -5.30
C GLU A 59 5.58 5.04 -3.97
N LEU A 60 6.85 4.87 -3.63
CA LEU A 60 7.52 5.49 -2.50
C LEU A 60 8.38 6.66 -3.01
N PRO A 61 8.83 7.55 -2.11
CA PRO A 61 9.77 8.60 -2.46
C PRO A 61 11.02 8.03 -3.15
N TYR A 62 11.68 8.85 -3.97
CA TYR A 62 12.83 8.45 -4.81
C TYR A 62 12.48 7.46 -5.93
N ASP A 63 11.30 7.59 -6.53
CA ASP A 63 10.82 6.80 -7.67
C ASP A 63 10.85 5.28 -7.45
N ARG A 64 10.73 4.84 -6.19
CA ARG A 64 10.75 3.42 -5.85
C ARG A 64 9.34 2.86 -5.91
N VAL A 65 9.10 1.94 -6.82
CA VAL A 65 7.77 1.36 -7.04
C VAL A 65 7.77 -0.12 -6.68
N GLY A 66 6.73 -0.56 -5.98
CA GLY A 66 6.50 -1.97 -5.68
C GLY A 66 5.07 -2.38 -6.02
N ALA A 67 4.90 -3.56 -6.61
CA ALA A 67 3.58 -4.13 -6.82
C ALA A 67 2.98 -4.52 -5.46
N VAL A 68 1.71 -4.21 -5.25
CA VAL A 68 0.98 -4.54 -4.03
C VAL A 68 -0.41 -5.06 -4.35
N ALA A 69 -0.90 -5.98 -3.51
CA ALA A 69 -2.28 -6.41 -3.50
C ALA A 69 -2.95 -5.91 -2.21
N VAL A 70 -4.20 -5.45 -2.33
CA VAL A 70 -5.00 -5.10 -1.15
C VAL A 70 -5.58 -6.38 -0.58
N THR A 71 -5.16 -6.72 0.63
CA THR A 71 -5.63 -7.92 1.35
C THR A 71 -6.81 -7.61 2.27
N GLY A 72 -7.08 -6.34 2.53
CA GLY A 72 -8.23 -5.92 3.30
C GLY A 72 -8.38 -4.40 3.32
N MET A 73 -9.62 -3.94 3.49
CA MET A 73 -9.93 -2.52 3.63
C MET A 73 -10.84 -2.33 4.84
N ARG A 74 -10.47 -1.41 5.72
CA ARG A 74 -11.22 -1.09 6.92
C ARG A 74 -11.46 0.41 7.00
N LYS A 75 -12.73 0.81 6.99
CA LYS A 75 -13.11 2.19 7.27
C LYS A 75 -12.90 2.48 8.76
N LEU A 76 -12.12 3.50 9.08
CA LEU A 76 -11.87 3.93 10.46
C LEU A 76 -12.84 5.02 10.88
N LEU A 77 -13.06 6.03 10.02
CA LEU A 77 -13.97 7.15 10.23
C LEU A 77 -14.74 7.45 8.94
N ALA A 78 -15.70 8.39 8.99
CA ALA A 78 -16.46 8.82 7.82
C ALA A 78 -15.55 9.19 6.63
N THR A 79 -14.39 9.78 6.91
CA THR A 79 -13.38 10.28 5.96
C THR A 79 -12.05 9.51 5.98
N GLN A 80 -11.88 8.49 6.82
CA GLN A 80 -10.61 7.74 6.91
C GLN A 80 -10.78 6.26 6.56
N LEU A 81 -9.88 5.78 5.71
CA LEU A 81 -9.78 4.39 5.28
C LEU A 81 -8.39 3.85 5.61
N LEU A 82 -8.32 2.60 6.05
CA LEU A 82 -7.08 1.88 6.26
C LEU A 82 -7.08 0.66 5.35
N MET A 83 -6.08 0.55 4.50
CA MET A 83 -5.90 -0.59 3.61
C MET A 83 -4.75 -1.44 4.11
N SER A 84 -4.95 -2.75 4.15
CA SER A 84 -3.90 -3.73 4.37
C SER A 84 -3.31 -4.11 3.01
N LEU A 85 -2.01 -3.87 2.85
CA LEU A 85 -1.27 -4.15 1.63
C LEU A 85 -0.35 -5.34 1.82
N LYS A 86 -0.26 -6.18 0.80
CA LYS A 86 0.75 -7.22 0.66
C LYS A 86 1.55 -6.95 -0.60
N GLY A 87 2.84 -6.72 -0.43
CA GLY A 87 3.78 -6.57 -1.53
C GLY A 87 3.93 -7.87 -2.30
N ASP A 88 3.99 -7.74 -3.62
CA ASP A 88 4.36 -8.79 -4.55
C ASP A 88 5.74 -8.45 -5.15
N GLY A 89 6.66 -9.42 -5.10
CA GLY A 89 8.03 -9.23 -5.57
C GLY A 89 8.95 -8.42 -4.63
N PRO A 90 9.97 -7.73 -5.18
CA PRO A 90 11.06 -7.15 -4.40
C PRO A 90 10.59 -5.97 -3.54
N VAL A 91 11.26 -5.78 -2.39
CA VAL A 91 10.97 -4.72 -1.45
C VAL A 91 11.43 -3.37 -2.03
N PRO A 92 10.55 -2.37 -2.15
CA PRO A 92 10.91 -1.07 -2.74
C PRO A 92 11.57 -0.10 -1.74
N PHE A 93 11.94 -0.50 -0.52
CA PHE A 93 12.47 0.40 0.53
C PHE A 93 13.72 -0.14 1.21
#